data_AF-A0A7C4GEL9-F1
#
_entry.id   AF-A0A7C4GEL9-F1
#
_cell.length_a   1.000
_cell.length_b   1.000
_cell.length_c   1.000
_cell.angle_alpha   90.00
_cell.angle_beta   90.00
_cell.angle_gamma   90.00
#
_symmetry.space_group_name_H-M   'P 1'
#
loop_
_entity.id
_entity.type
_entity.pdbx_description
1 polymer ?
#
loop_
_entity_poly.entity_id
_entity_poly.type
_entity_poly.pdbx_seq_one_letter_code
_entity_poly.pdbx_strand_id
1 'polypeptide(L)'
;MEKIELNKIQDSTKKIFEACSEISLLQEELENLLSLIEKNSAEYQKGKISKEMFESNEKRLKKESALRIKKINKLVEDALKFLKIIEKEIKSQKS
;
A
#
# COMPACT_ATOMS: atom_id res chain seq x y z
N MET A 1 -33.56 -20.50 1.65
CA MET A 1 -32.18 -20.43 1.14
C MET A 1 -32.17 -19.51 -0.06
N GLU A 2 -31.63 -18.31 0.08
CA GLU A 2 -31.50 -17.35 -1.02
C GLU A 2 -30.43 -17.81 -2.03
N LYS A 3 -30.52 -17.37 -3.29
CA LYS A 3 -29.55 -17.73 -4.32
C LYS A 3 -28.25 -16.96 -4.08
N ILE A 4 -27.13 -17.66 -3.92
CA ILE A 4 -25.79 -17.04 -3.83
C ILE A 4 -25.50 -16.31 -5.14
N GLU A 5 -25.20 -15.01 -5.05
CA GLU A 5 -24.71 -14.25 -6.20
C GLU A 5 -23.19 -14.46 -6.37
N LEU A 6 -22.82 -15.62 -6.93
CA LEU A 6 -21.41 -15.99 -7.17
C LEU A 6 -20.64 -14.93 -7.97
N ASN A 7 -21.30 -14.22 -8.89
CA ASN A 7 -20.69 -13.14 -9.66
C ASN A 7 -20.21 -12.00 -8.77
N LYS A 8 -20.99 -11.58 -7.76
CA LYS A 8 -20.60 -10.52 -6.82
C LYS A 8 -19.39 -10.92 -5.98
N ILE A 9 -19.35 -12.18 -5.55
CA ILE A 9 -18.20 -12.73 -4.81
C ILE A 9 -16.97 -12.75 -5.72
N GLN A 10 -17.10 -13.23 -6.95
CA GLN A 10 -16.00 -13.30 -7.92
C GLN A 10 -15.43 -11.92 -8.24
N ASP A 11 -16.29 -10.93 -8.50
CA ASP A 11 -15.87 -9.56 -8.78
C ASP A 11 -15.16 -8.93 -7.57
N SER A 12 -15.69 -9.15 -6.37
CA SER A 12 -15.08 -8.66 -5.12
C SER A 12 -13.71 -9.29 -4.89
N THR A 13 -13.58 -10.61 -5.09
CA THR A 13 -12.30 -11.32 -4.97
C THR A 13 -11.28 -10.82 -5.99
N LYS A 14 -11.70 -10.57 -7.24
CA LYS A 14 -10.83 -9.99 -8.26
C LYS A 14 -10.33 -8.61 -7.85
N LYS A 15 -11.20 -7.76 -7.31
CA LYS A 15 -10.82 -6.43 -6.81
C LYS A 15 -9.87 -6.49 -5.63
N ILE A 16 -10.05 -7.44 -4.71
CA ILE A 16 -9.12 -7.68 -3.60
C ILE A 16 -7.76 -8.11 -4.14
N PHE A 17 -7.72 -9.03 -5.10
CA PHE A 17 -6.47 -9.50 -5.70
C PHE A 17 -5.71 -8.36 -6.43
N GLU A 18 -6.42 -7.54 -7.20
CA GLU A 18 -5.85 -6.34 -7.84
C GLU A 18 -5.25 -5.40 -6.78
N ALA A 19 -5.99 -5.12 -5.69
CA ALA A 19 -5.50 -4.26 -4.61
C ALA A 19 -4.27 -4.84 -3.90
N CYS A 20 -4.25 -6.15 -3.60
CA CYS A 20 -3.10 -6.82 -2.98
C CYS A 20 -1.86 -6.77 -3.88
N SER A 21 -2.04 -6.98 -5.19
CA SER A 21 -0.95 -6.92 -6.16
C SER A 21 -0.34 -5.52 -6.21
N GLU A 22 -1.18 -4.47 -6.23
CA GLU A 22 -0.71 -3.09 -6.21
C GLU A 22 -0.05 -2.72 -4.88
N ILE A 23 -0.57 -3.19 -3.74
CA ILE A 23 0.05 -3.01 -2.42
C ILE A 23 1.46 -3.60 -2.41
N SER A 24 1.65 -4.81 -2.95
CA SER A 24 2.97 -5.47 -3.00
C SER A 24 3.99 -4.61 -3.75
N LEU A 25 3.64 -4.08 -4.92
CA LEU A 25 4.52 -3.20 -5.69
C LEU A 25 4.85 -1.91 -4.92
N LEU A 26 3.86 -1.30 -4.27
CA LEU A 26 4.07 -0.09 -3.49
C LEU A 26 4.91 -0.33 -2.24
N GLN A 27 4.86 -1.53 -1.66
CA GLN A 27 5.73 -1.93 -0.55
C GLN A 27 7.19 -2.04 -0.99
N GLU A 28 7.47 -2.68 -2.13
CA GLU A 28 8.82 -2.74 -2.70
C GLU A 28 9.36 -1.33 -3.01
N GLU A 29 8.52 -0.45 -3.57
CA GLU A 29 8.89 0.96 -3.78
C GLU A 29 9.19 1.69 -2.46
N LEU A 30 8.42 1.43 -1.40
CA LEU A 30 8.62 2.03 -0.09
C LEU A 30 9.93 1.56 0.55
N GLU A 31 10.25 0.27 0.47
CA GLU A 31 11.51 -0.31 0.96
C GLU A 31 12.72 0.30 0.24
N ASN A 32 12.63 0.48 -1.07
CA ASN A 32 13.65 1.17 -1.85
C ASN A 32 13.85 2.62 -1.38
N LEU A 33 12.77 3.36 -1.12
CA LEU A 33 12.85 4.73 -0.59
C LEU A 33 13.50 4.78 0.79
N LEU A 34 13.19 3.82 1.68
CA LEU A 34 13.81 3.73 3.00
C LEU A 34 15.32 3.47 2.89
N SER A 35 15.72 2.55 2.00
CA SER A 35 17.15 2.30 1.72
C SER A 35 17.87 3.55 1.20
N LEU A 36 17.21 4.34 0.33
CA LEU A 36 17.77 5.61 -0.15
C LEU A 36 17.93 6.65 0.97
N ILE A 37 17.02 6.68 1.95
CA ILE A 37 17.14 7.56 3.13
C ILE A 37 18.36 7.16 3.96
N GLU A 38 18.54 5.87 4.22
CA GLU A 38 19.72 5.35 4.94
C GLU A 38 21.02 5.68 4.21
N LYS A 39 21.05 5.50 2.89
CA LYS A 39 22.20 5.85 2.05
C LYS A 39 22.49 7.36 2.09
N ASN A 40 21.47 8.20 2.00
CA ASN A 40 21.64 9.66 2.09
C ASN A 40 22.24 10.08 3.45
N SER A 41 21.78 9.47 4.54
CA SER A 41 22.34 9.67 5.88
C SER A 41 23.82 9.25 5.96
N ALA A 42 24.14 8.05 5.46
CA ALA A 42 25.50 7.52 5.48
C ALA A 42 26.48 8.38 4.64
N GLU A 43 26.05 8.87 3.49
CA GLU A 43 26.89 9.73 2.63
C GLU A 43 27.12 11.11 3.27
N TYR A 44 26.12 11.65 3.98
CA TYR A 44 26.29 12.89 4.76
C TYR A 44 27.27 12.71 5.93
N GLN A 45 27.14 11.62 6.70
CA GLN A 45 28.05 11.30 7.80
C GLN A 45 29.51 11.11 7.34
N LYS A 46 29.71 10.60 6.12
CA LYS A 46 31.03 10.48 5.50
C LYS A 46 31.56 11.80 4.90
N GLY A 47 30.80 12.90 5.00
CA GLY A 47 31.16 14.20 4.43
C GLY A 47 31.15 14.24 2.90
N LYS A 48 30.51 13.28 2.24
CA LYS A 48 30.49 13.19 0.76
C LYS A 48 29.44 14.08 0.11
N ILE A 49 28.43 14.50 0.85
CA ILE A 49 27.40 15.43 0.40
C ILE A 49 27.30 16.60 1.37
N SER A 50 26.89 17.77 0.87
CA SER A 50 26.67 18.95 1.71
C SER A 50 25.42 18.77 2.59
N LYS A 51 25.35 19.56 3.66
CA LYS A 51 24.16 19.62 4.53
C LYS A 51 22.90 19.99 3.74
N GLU A 52 23.00 20.96 2.84
CA GLU A 52 21.89 21.40 1.97
C GLU A 52 21.39 20.27 1.07
N MET A 53 22.32 19.49 0.48
CA MET A 53 21.97 18.34 -0.34
C MET A 53 21.33 17.22 0.49
N PHE A 54 21.86 16.96 1.68
CA PHE A 54 21.30 15.99 2.63
C PHE A 54 19.85 16.36 2.99
N GLU A 55 19.60 17.59 3.43
CA GLU A 55 18.28 18.08 3.85
C GLU A 55 17.28 18.08 2.69
N SER A 56 17.71 18.50 1.49
CA SER A 56 16.88 18.47 0.29
C SER A 56 16.46 17.05 -0.09
N ASN A 57 17.41 16.11 -0.12
CA ASN A 57 17.14 14.69 -0.39
C ASN A 57 16.23 14.09 0.67
N GLU A 58 16.51 14.34 1.95
CA GLU A 58 15.72 13.80 3.06
C GLU A 58 14.26 14.27 2.99
N LYS A 59 14.05 15.57 2.74
CA LYS A 59 12.70 16.14 2.58
C LYS A 59 11.95 15.52 1.40
N ARG A 60 12.62 15.35 0.25
CA ARG A 60 12.02 14.73 -0.94
C ARG A 60 11.65 13.27 -0.68
N LEU A 61 12.57 12.48 -0.15
CA LEU A 61 12.38 11.05 0.11
C LEU A 61 11.27 10.82 1.15
N LYS A 62 11.26 11.58 2.26
CA LYS A 62 10.18 11.51 3.27
C LYS A 62 8.80 11.81 2.66
N LYS A 63 8.71 12.80 1.77
CA LYS A 63 7.47 13.14 1.07
C LYS A 63 7.02 11.99 0.16
N GLU A 64 7.94 11.39 -0.60
CA GLU A 64 7.66 10.25 -1.48
C GLU A 64 7.18 9.03 -0.66
N SER A 65 7.86 8.69 0.44
CA SER A 65 7.46 7.62 1.35
C SER A 65 6.05 7.85 1.92
N ALA A 66 5.75 9.07 2.37
CA ALA A 66 4.43 9.41 2.89
C ALA A 66 3.32 9.24 1.84
N LEU A 67 3.59 9.56 0.57
CA LEU A 67 2.64 9.35 -0.52
C LEU A 67 2.38 7.85 -0.76
N ARG A 68 3.42 7.01 -0.68
CA ARG A 68 3.29 5.55 -0.82
C ARG A 68 2.49 4.94 0.31
N ILE A 69 2.81 5.29 1.55
CA ILE A 69 2.07 4.85 2.74
C ILE A 69 0.58 5.23 2.63
N LYS A 70 0.29 6.48 2.25
CA LYS A 70 -1.10 6.93 2.07
C LYS A 70 -1.83 6.10 1.01
N LYS A 71 -1.17 5.76 -0.10
CA LYS A 71 -1.77 4.96 -1.17
C LYS A 71 -2.01 3.51 -0.73
N ILE A 72 -1.04 2.89 -0.06
CA ILE A 72 -1.17 1.55 0.53
C ILE A 72 -2.36 1.50 1.49
N ASN A 73 -2.45 2.46 2.42
CA ASN A 73 -3.54 2.50 3.40
C ASN A 73 -4.91 2.60 2.72
N LYS A 74 -5.03 3.41 1.67
CA LYS A 74 -6.27 3.51 0.89
C LYS A 74 -6.64 2.20 0.20
N LEU A 75 -5.67 1.52 -0.41
CA LEU A 75 -5.90 0.21 -1.06
C LEU A 75 -6.32 -0.86 -0.04
N VAL A 76 -5.72 -0.85 1.15
CA VAL A 76 -6.11 -1.75 2.26
C VAL A 76 -7.55 -1.46 2.69
N GLU A 77 -7.92 -0.20 2.91
CA GLU A 77 -9.29 0.19 3.25
C GLU A 77 -10.29 -0.26 2.18
N ASP A 78 -9.97 -0.10 0.90
CA ASP A 78 -10.83 -0.51 -0.21
C ASP A 78 -10.95 -2.04 -0.30
N ALA A 79 -9.86 -2.79 -0.13
CA ALA A 79 -9.89 -4.26 -0.06
C ALA A 79 -10.76 -4.77 1.10
N LEU A 80 -10.67 -4.13 2.28
CA LEU A 80 -11.51 -4.47 3.43
C LEU A 80 -13.01 -4.23 3.17
N LYS A 81 -13.37 -3.24 2.36
CA LYS A 81 -14.79 -3.03 1.96
C LYS A 81 -15.29 -4.20 1.12
N PHE A 82 -14.50 -4.68 0.15
CA PHE A 82 -14.86 -5.84 -0.66
C PHE A 82 -14.98 -7.13 0.17
N LEU A 83 -14.10 -7.33 1.16
CA LEU A 83 -14.21 -8.45 2.10
C LEU A 83 -15.53 -8.42 2.88
N LYS A 84 -15.97 -7.22 3.32
CA LYS A 84 -17.28 -7.07 3.99
C LYS A 84 -18.46 -7.38 3.08
N ILE A 85 -18.36 -7.12 1.77
CA ILE A 85 -19.39 -7.50 0.80
C ILE A 85 -19.51 -9.03 0.73
N ILE A 86 -18.37 -9.71 0.60
CA ILE A 86 -18.32 -11.19 0.58
C ILE A 86 -18.87 -11.76 1.89
N GLU A 87 -18.48 -11.20 3.03
CA GLU A 87 -18.95 -11.66 4.35
C GLU A 87 -20.48 -11.54 4.47
N LYS A 88 -21.08 -10.44 4.01
CA LYS A 88 -22.53 -10.23 4.01
C LYS A 88 -23.24 -11.26 3.14
N GLU A 89 -22.73 -11.50 1.94
CA GLU A 89 -23.29 -12.48 1.00
C GLU A 89 -23.24 -13.91 1.57
N ILE A 90 -22.18 -14.27 2.31
CA ILE A 90 -22.09 -15.58 2.99
C ILE A 90 -23.06 -15.65 4.18
N LYS A 91 -23.21 -14.56 4.94
CA LYS A 91 -24.09 -14.53 6.12
C LYS A 91 -25.57 -14.61 5.75
N SER A 92 -26.01 -14.00 4.65
CA SER A 92 -27.40 -14.12 4.17
C SER A 92 -27.77 -15.57 3.82
N GLN A 93 -26.79 -16.45 3.57
CA GLN A 93 -27.04 -17.88 3.35
C GLN A 93 -27.35 -18.68 4.61
N LYS A 94 -27.00 -18.16 5.79
CA LYS A 94 -27.20 -18.83 7.09
C LYS A 94 -28.51 -18.45 7.77
N SER A 95 -29.22 -17.45 7.23
CA SER A 95 -30.54 -16.99 7.68
C SER A 95 -31.64 -17.58 6.80
#